data_AF-A0A0B8QMA3-F1
#
_entry.id   AF-A0A0B8QMA3-F1
#
_cell.length_a   1.000
_cell.length_b   1.000
_cell.length_c   1.000
_cell.angle_alpha   90.00
_cell.angle_beta   90.00
_cell.angle_gamma   90.00
#
_symmetry.space_group_name_H-M   'P 1'
#
loop_
_entity.id
_entity.type
_entity.pdbx_description
1 polymer ?
#
loop_
_entity_poly.entity_id
_entity_poly.type
_entity_poly.pdbx_seq_one_letter_code
_entity_poly.pdbx_strand_id
1 'polypeptide(L)'
;MTWLTRGEKPVSVTAITQHFQPKDYPDVDDESLIILKYKNTNAVIMGSWNWPFPRKDMELFGTQGKLVAHDKERIDIDYLGADGVHKMRLCRYQTSQHLLTTHSVISKL
;
A
#
# COMPACT_ATOMS: atom_id res chain seq x y z
N MET A 1 -8.68 -5.17 1.04
CA MET A 1 -9.09 -6.58 0.86
C MET A 1 -10.26 -6.76 -0.11
N THR A 2 -11.37 -6.03 0.01
CA THR A 2 -12.56 -6.19 -0.86
C THR A 2 -12.25 -6.35 -2.35
N TRP A 3 -11.39 -5.49 -2.92
CA TRP A 3 -10.99 -5.60 -4.32
C TRP A 3 -10.14 -6.85 -4.62
N LEU A 4 -9.18 -7.17 -3.75
CA LEU A 4 -8.26 -8.30 -3.92
C LEU A 4 -8.97 -9.66 -3.83
N THR A 5 -10.02 -9.75 -3.00
CA THR A 5 -10.80 -10.98 -2.80
C THR A 5 -12.14 -10.97 -3.53
N ARG A 6 -12.37 -10.00 -4.43
CA ARG A 6 -13.63 -9.84 -5.19
C ARG A 6 -14.88 -9.84 -4.30
N GLY A 7 -14.79 -9.23 -3.12
CA GLY A 7 -15.87 -9.10 -2.16
C GLY A 7 -16.15 -10.35 -1.30
N GLU A 8 -15.31 -11.38 -1.36
CA GLU A 8 -15.41 -12.53 -0.45
C GLU A 8 -15.35 -12.05 1.01
N LYS A 9 -16.14 -12.68 1.89
CA LYS A 9 -16.09 -12.45 3.33
C LYS A 9 -14.98 -13.29 3.97
N PRO A 10 -14.26 -12.79 4.99
CA PRO A 10 -13.31 -13.61 5.72
C PRO A 10 -14.04 -14.76 6.43
N VAL A 11 -13.36 -15.90 6.52
CA VAL A 11 -13.79 -17.09 7.27
C VAL A 11 -13.75 -16.81 8.77
N SER A 12 -12.76 -16.05 9.23
CA SER A 12 -12.65 -15.62 10.62
C SER A 12 -11.90 -14.31 10.76
N VAL A 13 -12.16 -13.61 11.87
CA VAL A 13 -11.50 -12.37 12.24
C VAL A 13 -10.97 -12.50 13.66
N THR A 14 -9.71 -12.12 13.86
CA THR A 14 -9.10 -11.97 15.18
C THR A 14 -8.58 -10.54 15.28
N ALA A 15 -8.81 -9.86 16.40
CA ALA A 15 -8.35 -8.49 16.61
C ALA A 15 -7.74 -8.33 18.00
N ILE A 16 -6.69 -7.52 18.08
CA ILE A 16 -6.13 -6.98 19.31
C ILE A 16 -6.23 -5.47 19.20
N THR A 17 -6.81 -4.81 20.19
CA THR A 17 -6.93 -3.35 20.26
C THR A 17 -6.31 -2.83 21.55
N GLN A 18 -5.83 -1.59 21.51
CA GLN A 18 -5.18 -0.94 22.64
C GLN A 18 -5.56 0.55 22.67
N HIS A 19 -5.50 1.14 23.87
CA HIS A 19 -5.78 2.54 24.10
C HIS A 19 -4.57 3.25 24.74
N PHE A 20 -3.74 3.86 23.91
CA PHE A 20 -2.48 4.48 24.32
C PHE A 20 -2.60 5.98 24.63
N GLN A 21 -3.53 6.70 24.00
CA GLN A 21 -3.75 8.15 24.17
C GLN A 21 -5.12 8.48 24.82
N PRO A 22 -5.38 8.06 26.07
CA PRO A 22 -6.66 8.27 26.75
C PRO A 22 -7.01 9.72 27.07
N LYS A 23 -6.06 10.64 26.95
CA LYS A 23 -6.34 12.07 27.09
C LYS A 23 -6.92 12.66 25.81
N ASP A 24 -6.46 12.19 24.65
CA ASP A 24 -6.84 12.73 23.35
C ASP A 24 -8.04 11.98 22.76
N TYR A 25 -8.15 10.67 23.03
CA TYR A 25 -9.18 9.78 22.48
C TYR A 25 -9.95 9.00 23.57
N PRO A 26 -10.59 9.67 24.54
CA PRO A 26 -11.06 9.05 25.78
C PRO A 26 -12.02 7.85 25.62
N ASP A 27 -12.77 7.81 24.51
CA ASP A 27 -13.87 6.85 24.32
C ASP A 27 -13.54 5.73 23.32
N VAL A 28 -12.33 5.67 22.77
CA VAL A 28 -11.97 4.73 21.68
C VAL A 28 -10.55 4.20 21.79
N ASP A 29 -10.35 2.96 21.35
CA ASP A 29 -9.01 2.41 21.13
C ASP A 29 -8.34 3.13 19.93
N ASP A 30 -7.07 3.51 20.07
CA ASP A 30 -6.29 4.28 19.09
C ASP A 30 -5.26 3.42 18.33
N GLU A 31 -5.17 2.13 18.68
CA GLU A 31 -4.34 1.13 18.02
C GLU A 31 -5.11 -0.18 17.81
N SER A 32 -4.90 -0.79 16.64
CA SER A 32 -5.52 -2.06 16.29
C SER A 32 -4.64 -2.91 15.37
N LEU A 33 -4.57 -4.20 15.70
CA LEU A 33 -4.04 -5.26 14.86
C LEU A 33 -5.18 -6.24 14.55
N ILE A 34 -5.61 -6.28 13.29
CA ILE A 34 -6.73 -7.11 12.85
C ILE A 34 -6.21 -8.15 11.85
N ILE A 35 -6.42 -9.43 12.13
CA ILE A 35 -6.09 -10.56 11.28
C ILE A 35 -7.37 -11.08 10.64
N LEU A 36 -7.42 -11.07 9.32
CA LEU A 36 -8.50 -11.63 8.51
C LEU A 36 -8.03 -12.93 7.88
N LYS A 37 -8.73 -14.03 8.14
CA LYS A 37 -8.50 -15.32 7.48
C LYS A 37 -9.49 -15.49 6.34
N TYR A 38 -9.00 -15.76 5.13
CA TYR A 38 -9.80 -16.21 3.99
C TYR A 38 -9.48 -17.69 3.72
N LYS A 39 -10.18 -18.29 2.75
CA LYS A 39 -9.96 -19.70 2.39
C LYS A 39 -8.52 -19.98 1.95
N ASN A 40 -7.93 -19.09 1.15
CA ASN A 40 -6.61 -19.29 0.52
C ASN A 40 -5.61 -18.16 0.81
N THR A 41 -5.95 -17.21 1.68
CA THR A 41 -5.10 -16.05 1.98
C THR A 41 -5.37 -15.53 3.38
N ASN A 42 -4.43 -14.77 3.93
CA ASN A 42 -4.61 -14.03 5.17
C ASN A 42 -4.26 -12.56 4.91
N ALA A 43 -4.92 -11.66 5.64
CA ALA A 43 -4.58 -10.26 5.63
C ALA A 43 -4.39 -9.76 7.07
N VAL A 44 -3.42 -8.88 7.24
CA VAL A 44 -3.20 -8.15 8.49
C VAL A 44 -3.48 -6.68 8.20
N ILE A 45 -4.38 -6.10 8.98
CA ILE A 45 -4.73 -4.68 8.93
C ILE A 45 -4.24 -4.07 10.23
N MET A 46 -3.43 -3.02 10.09
CA MET A 46 -2.94 -2.23 11.21
C MET A 46 -3.56 -0.85 11.11
N GLY A 47 -4.37 -0.47 12.08
CA GLY A 47 -4.98 0.85 12.16
C GLY A 47 -4.49 1.53 13.43
N SER A 48 -3.80 2.66 13.28
CA SER A 48 -3.37 3.42 14.44
C SER A 48 -3.27 4.91 14.20
N TRP A 49 -3.52 5.66 15.25
CA TRP A 49 -3.37 7.13 15.29
C TRP A 49 -2.06 7.55 15.94
N ASN A 50 -1.20 6.59 16.29
CA ASN A 50 0.02 6.84 17.06
C ASN A 50 1.27 6.89 16.18
N TRP A 51 1.11 6.69 14.87
CA TRP A 51 2.21 6.81 13.92
C TRP A 51 2.71 8.25 13.85
N PRO A 52 4.04 8.47 13.82
CA PRO A 52 4.62 9.82 13.70
C PRO A 52 4.41 10.47 12.32
N PHE A 53 3.90 9.72 11.34
CA PHE A 53 3.61 10.19 9.98
C PHE A 53 2.42 9.42 9.39
N PRO A 54 1.69 10.00 8.40
CA PRO A 54 0.56 9.33 7.78
C PRO A 54 1.02 8.08 7.02
N ARG A 55 0.48 6.93 7.41
CA ARG A 55 0.80 5.63 6.79
C ARG A 55 -0.43 5.07 6.07
N LYS A 56 -0.29 4.84 4.76
CA LYS A 56 -1.27 4.18 3.89
C LYS A 56 -0.54 3.34 2.84
N ASP A 57 0.28 2.44 3.32
CA ASP A 57 1.02 1.47 2.53
C ASP A 57 0.34 0.09 2.55
N MET A 58 0.79 -0.78 1.66
CA MET A 58 0.31 -2.16 1.56
C MET A 58 1.44 -3.05 1.06
N GLU A 59 1.59 -4.20 1.71
CA GLU A 59 2.46 -5.28 1.26
C GLU A 59 1.61 -6.48 0.85
N LEU A 60 1.90 -7.04 -0.32
CA LEU A 60 1.26 -8.23 -0.85
C LEU A 60 2.32 -9.26 -1.19
N PHE A 61 2.16 -10.47 -0.64
CA PHE A 61 3.06 -11.59 -0.88
C PHE A 61 2.31 -12.70 -1.60
N GLY A 62 2.89 -13.18 -2.70
CA GLY A 62 2.39 -14.30 -3.48
C GLY A 62 3.46 -15.36 -3.70
N THR A 63 3.11 -16.42 -4.41
CA THR A 63 4.04 -17.54 -4.67
C THR A 63 5.11 -17.19 -5.71
N GLN A 64 4.90 -16.15 -6.52
CA GLN A 64 5.80 -15.74 -7.61
C GLN A 64 6.51 -14.42 -7.34
N GLY A 65 6.26 -13.78 -6.20
CA GLY A 65 6.80 -12.46 -5.92
C GLY A 65 6.07 -11.72 -4.82
N LYS A 66 6.45 -10.46 -4.65
CA LYS A 66 5.85 -9.52 -3.72
C LYS A 66 5.66 -8.16 -4.36
N LEU A 67 4.72 -7.41 -3.81
CA LEU A 67 4.43 -6.03 -4.16
C LEU A 67 4.41 -5.19 -2.88
N VAL A 68 5.07 -4.05 -2.91
CA VAL A 68 5.06 -3.06 -1.85
C VAL A 68 4.54 -1.74 -2.43
N ALA A 69 3.29 -1.40 -2.12
CA ALA A 69 2.72 -0.11 -2.42
C ALA A 69 3.04 0.82 -1.25
N HIS A 70 3.96 1.76 -1.44
CA HIS A 70 4.38 2.69 -0.40
C HIS A 70 3.33 3.77 -0.17
N ASP A 71 2.65 4.17 -1.24
CA ASP A 71 1.60 5.16 -1.27
C ASP A 71 0.80 5.02 -2.58
N LYS A 72 -0.02 6.03 -2.91
CA LYS A 72 -0.84 6.05 -4.13
C LYS A 72 -0.03 6.22 -5.44
N GLU A 73 1.23 6.60 -5.35
CA GLU A 73 2.09 6.96 -6.47
C GLU A 73 3.21 5.95 -6.72
N ARG A 74 3.70 5.26 -5.68
CA ARG A 74 4.87 4.39 -5.77
C ARG A 74 4.57 2.94 -5.37
N ILE A 75 4.87 2.03 -6.30
CA ILE A 75 4.78 0.58 -6.10
C ILE A 75 6.10 -0.08 -6.51
N ASP A 76 6.69 -0.85 -5.61
CA ASP A 76 7.84 -1.73 -5.90
C ASP A 76 7.34 -3.18 -6.05
N ILE A 77 7.86 -3.88 -7.06
CA ILE A 77 7.49 -5.25 -7.41
C ILE A 77 8.77 -6.07 -7.53
N ASP A 78 8.86 -7.14 -6.74
CA ASP A 78 9.90 -8.16 -6.87
C ASP A 78 9.24 -9.46 -7.33
N TYR A 79 9.73 -10.09 -8.39
CA TYR A 79 9.15 -11.33 -8.92
C TYR A 79 10.19 -12.34 -9.40
N LEU A 80 9.82 -13.61 -9.42
CA LEU A 80 10.64 -14.72 -9.89
C LEU A 80 10.56 -14.86 -11.41
N GLY A 81 11.71 -14.82 -12.08
CA GLY A 81 11.91 -15.17 -13.48
C GLY A 81 12.73 -16.45 -13.63
N ALA A 82 12.89 -16.94 -14.87
CA ALA A 82 13.63 -18.18 -15.15
C ALA A 82 15.11 -18.12 -14.74
N ASP A 83 15.68 -16.92 -14.72
CA ASP A 83 17.08 -16.57 -14.46
C ASP A 83 17.30 -15.95 -13.07
N GLY A 84 16.26 -15.80 -12.25
CA GLY A 84 16.38 -15.29 -10.87
C GLY A 84 15.32 -14.26 -10.49
N VAL A 85 15.66 -13.41 -9.52
CA VAL A 85 14.75 -12.38 -9.00
C VAL A 85 14.88 -11.10 -9.80
N HIS A 86 13.76 -10.62 -10.33
CA HIS A 86 13.65 -9.35 -11.04
C HIS A 86 12.97 -8.31 -10.16
N LYS A 87 13.33 -7.04 -10.36
CA LYS A 87 12.77 -5.91 -9.61
C LYS A 87 12.27 -4.85 -10.56
N MET A 88 11.08 -4.34 -10.29
CA MET A 88 10.45 -3.28 -11.06
C MET A 88 9.84 -2.26 -10.12
N ARG A 89 9.97 -0.97 -10.47
CA ARG A 89 9.31 0.13 -9.78
C ARG A 89 8.32 0.80 -10.71
N LEU A 90 7.09 0.94 -10.24
CA LEU A 90 6.05 1.72 -10.88
C LEU A 90 5.88 3.03 -10.11
N CYS A 91 6.08 4.15 -10.80
CA CYS A 91 5.78 5.48 -10.29
C CYS A 91 4.67 6.08 -11.16
N ARG A 92 3.69 6.75 -10.54
CA ARG A 92 2.69 7.51 -11.27
C ARG A 92 3.38 8.63 -12.04
N TYR A 93 3.13 8.69 -13.35
CA TYR A 93 3.65 9.74 -14.22
C TYR A 93 3.06 11.09 -13.75
N GLN A 94 3.89 12.00 -13.25
CA GLN A 94 3.48 13.36 -12.91
C GLN A 94 3.44 14.20 -14.19
N THR A 95 2.24 14.45 -14.71
CA THR A 95 2.04 15.50 -15.71
C THR A 95 2.08 16.85 -15.00
N SER A 96 3.24 17.49 -14.92
CA SER A 96 3.34 18.88 -14.47
C SER A 96 2.70 19.80 -15.51
N GLN A 97 1.45 20.20 -15.27
CA GLN A 97 0.87 21.38 -15.91
C GLN A 97 1.27 22.62 -15.08
N HIS A 98 2.20 23.40 -15.63
CA HIS A 98 2.56 24.83 -15.45
C HIS A 98 4.08 24.91 -15.74
N LEU A 99 4.62 25.52 -16.80
CA LEU A 99 4.25 26.74 -17.52
C LEU A 99 4.50 26.61 -19.03
N LEU A 100 3.69 27.34 -19.80
CA LEU A 100 3.99 27.79 -21.16
C LEU A 100 5.35 28.48 -21.20
N THR A 101 6.26 28.00 -22.06
CA THR A 101 7.01 28.85 -22.99
C THR A 101 7.37 28.01 -24.21
N THR A 102 6.68 28.33 -25.31
CA THR A 102 7.16 28.08 -26.67
C THR A 102 8.60 28.55 -26.78
N HIS A 103 9.53 27.71 -27.24
CA HIS A 103 10.62 28.12 -28.12
C HIS A 103 10.90 26.97 -29.10
N SER A 104 10.46 27.18 -30.33
CA SER A 104 10.87 26.44 -31.51
C SER A 104 12.33 26.82 -31.80
N VAL A 105 13.28 25.88 -31.66
CA VAL A 105 14.56 25.92 -32.36
C VAL A 105 15.08 24.48 -32.52
N ILE A 106 14.79 23.84 -33.66
CA ILE A 106 15.79 22.99 -34.33
C ILE A 106 15.75 23.37 -35.81
N SER A 107 16.66 24.27 -36.15
CA SER A 107 17.15 24.48 -37.50
C SER A 107 18.42 23.65 -37.70
N LYS A 108 18.53 22.98 -38.86
CA LYS A 108 19.74 22.36 -39.45
C LYS A 108 20.20 21.08 -38.71
N LEU A 109 20.41 19.93 -39.35
CA LEU A 109 20.74 19.57 -40.74
C LEU A 109 19.91 18.37 -41.21
#